data_AF-A0A2D1KP74-F1
#
_entry.id   AF-A0A2D1KP74-F1
#
_cell.length_a   1.000
_cell.length_b   1.000
_cell.length_c   1.000
_cell.angle_alpha   90.00
_cell.angle_beta   90.00
_cell.angle_gamma   90.00
#
_symmetry.space_group_name_H-M   'P 1'
#
loop_
_entity.id
_entity.type
_entity.pdbx_description
1 polymer ?
#
loop_
_entity_poly.entity_id
_entity_poly.type
_entity_poly.pdbx_seq_one_letter_code
_entity_poly.pdbx_strand_id
1 'polypeptide(L)' 'MTDLGIPLDHELARHDFLDRPVSAKDELYCLGEFLYRQQDAAEFLQFLQFLCQNQKSAAGILRLLGAQTLQ' A
#
# COMPACT_ATOMS: atom_id res chain seq x y z
N MET A 1 -13.16 33.80 17.98
CA MET A 1 -12.16 33.16 17.10
C MET A 1 -11.90 31.79 17.69
N THR A 2 -12.65 30.79 17.26
CA THR A 2 -12.49 29.42 17.72
C THR A 2 -11.38 28.82 16.90
N ASP A 3 -10.21 28.68 17.51
CA ASP A 3 -9.11 27.92 16.95
C ASP A 3 -9.57 26.45 16.90
N LEU A 4 -10.11 26.06 15.75
CA LEU A 4 -10.46 24.68 15.45
C LEU A 4 -9.13 23.98 15.25
N GLY A 5 -8.58 23.45 16.34
CA GLY A 5 -7.35 22.67 16.37
C GLY A 5 -7.50 21.40 15.54
N ILE A 6 -7.48 21.56 14.22
CA ILE A 6 -7.29 20.51 13.24
C ILE A 6 -5.84 20.09 13.47
N PRO A 7 -5.56 18.90 14.00
CA PRO A 7 -4.21 18.38 14.01
C PRO A 7 -3.84 18.24 12.53
N LEU A 8 -2.93 19.09 12.07
CA LEU A 8 -2.33 19.08 10.74
C LEU A 8 -1.35 17.91 10.60
N ASP A 9 -1.71 16.74 11.14
CA ASP A 9 -1.10 15.48 10.74
C ASP A 9 -1.84 15.01 9.50
N HIS A 10 -1.74 15.82 8.44
CA HIS A 10 -1.88 15.37 7.06
C HIS A 10 -0.69 14.45 6.75
N GLU A 11 -0.49 13.39 7.53
CA GLU A 11 0.09 12.18 6.98
C GLU A 11 -0.87 11.79 5.88
N LEU A 12 -0.45 12.02 4.61
CA LEU A 12 -1.10 11.48 3.43
C LEU A 12 -1.65 10.10 3.81
N ALA A 13 -2.98 9.94 3.81
CA ALA A 13 -3.61 8.72 4.29
C ALA A 13 -2.85 7.55 3.67
N ARG A 14 -2.10 6.80 4.48
CA ARG A 14 -1.25 5.74 3.95
C ARG A 14 -2.20 4.67 3.45
N HIS A 15 -1.92 4.12 2.28
CA HIS A 15 -2.73 3.03 1.73
C HIS A 15 -1.92 1.74 1.81
N ASP A 16 -2.63 0.62 1.96
CA ASP A 16 -2.00 -0.69 1.83
C ASP A 16 -1.81 -1.08 0.35
N PHE A 17 -1.21 -2.25 0.11
CA PHE A 17 -0.92 -2.74 -1.24
C PHE A 17 -2.17 -3.02 -2.09
N LEU A 18 -3.36 -3.02 -1.49
CA LEU A 18 -4.65 -3.14 -2.16
C LEU A 18 -5.35 -1.78 -2.33
N ASP A 19 -4.62 -0.68 -2.12
CA ASP A 19 -5.12 0.69 -2.19
C ASP A 19 -6.27 0.97 -1.20
N ARG A 20 -6.21 0.35 -0.02
CA ARG A 20 -7.17 0.62 1.07
C ARG A 20 -6.52 1.55 2.09
N PRO A 21 -7.22 2.61 2.56
CA PRO A 21 -6.68 3.50 3.58
C PRO A 21 -6.37 2.72 4.85
N VAL A 22 -5.24 3.01 5.48
CA VAL A 22 -4.82 2.38 6.74
C VAL A 22 -5.23 3.24 7.93
N SER A 23 -5.54 2.59 9.03
CA SER A 23 -5.94 3.21 10.29
C SER A 23 -5.00 2.80 11.42
N ALA A 24 -4.89 3.61 12.47
CA ALA A 24 -4.12 3.30 13.66
C ALA A 24 -4.60 2.03 14.40
N LYS A 25 -5.79 1.52 14.08
CA LYS A 25 -6.36 0.28 14.64
C LYS A 25 -6.01 -0.97 13.83
N ASP A 26 -5.46 -0.81 12.63
CA ASP A 26 -5.09 -1.96 11.79
C ASP A 26 -3.80 -2.61 12.32
N GLU A 27 -3.76 -3.94 12.37
CA GLU A 27 -2.51 -4.67 12.56
C GLU A 27 -1.76 -4.71 11.23
N LEU A 28 -0.77 -3.84 11.07
CA LEU A 28 -0.04 -3.63 9.83
C LEU A 28 1.37 -4.24 9.88
N TYR A 29 1.77 -4.81 8.75
CA TYR A 29 3.14 -5.18 8.44
C TYR A 29 3.64 -4.36 7.25
N CYS A 30 4.96 -4.35 7.05
CA CYS A 30 5.58 -3.66 5.92
C CYS A 30 6.67 -4.50 5.26
N LEU A 31 6.81 -4.33 3.94
CA LEU A 31 7.96 -4.76 3.17
C LEU A 31 8.45 -3.58 2.31
N GLY A 32 9.52 -2.93 2.75
CA GLY A 32 9.93 -1.65 2.16
C GLY A 32 8.82 -0.60 2.34
N GLU A 33 8.31 -0.06 1.24
CA GLU A 33 7.22 0.93 1.25
C GLU A 33 5.82 0.29 1.19
N PHE A 34 5.73 -1.02 0.90
CA PHE A 34 4.45 -1.71 0.80
C PHE A 34 3.90 -2.04 2.17
N LEU A 35 2.73 -1.51 2.49
CA LEU A 35 1.97 -1.86 3.68
C LEU A 35 0.96 -2.97 3.37
N TYR A 36 0.73 -3.86 4.33
CA TYR A 36 -0.33 -4.86 4.26
C TYR A 36 -0.84 -5.19 5.67
N ARG A 37 -2.11 -5.57 5.79
CA ARG A 37 -2.69 -5.98 7.06
C ARG A 37 -2.32 -7.43 7.36
N GLN A 38 -2.27 -7.80 8.63
CA GLN A 38 -1.99 -9.18 9.05
C GLN A 38 -2.92 -10.20 8.38
N GLN A 39 -4.22 -9.89 8.29
CA GLN A 39 -5.20 -10.78 7.67
C GLN A 39 -4.97 -11.00 6.16
N ASP A 40 -4.27 -10.09 5.48
CA ASP A 40 -3.99 -10.14 4.03
C ASP A 40 -2.54 -10.57 3.73
N ALA A 41 -1.83 -11.09 4.73
CA ALA A 41 -0.42 -11.47 4.59
C ALA A 41 -0.21 -12.58 3.54
N ALA A 42 -1.15 -13.53 3.43
CA ALA A 42 -1.06 -14.61 2.46
C ALA A 42 -1.23 -14.08 1.02
N GLU A 43 -2.20 -13.21 0.80
CA GLU A 43 -2.48 -12.54 -0.46
C GLU A 43 -1.29 -11.69 -0.89
N PHE A 44 -0.68 -10.96 0.04
CA PHE A 44 0.53 -10.19 -0.24
C PHE A 44 1.70 -11.07 -0.71
N LEU A 45 1.95 -12.20 -0.02
CA LEU A 45 3.00 -13.13 -0.43
C LEU A 45 2.72 -13.79 -1.78
N GLN A 46 1.46 -14.13 -2.07
CA GLN A 46 1.05 -14.65 -3.38
C GLN A 46 1.26 -13.62 -4.49
N PHE A 47 0.94 -12.35 -4.22
CA PHE A 47 1.18 -11.26 -5.16
C PHE A 47 2.67 -11.11 -5.49
N LEU A 48 3.54 -11.12 -4.47
CA LEU A 48 4.99 -11.08 -4.67
C LEU A 48 5.50 -12.31 -5.45
N GLN A 49 5.00 -13.50 -5.10
CA GLN A 49 5.35 -14.73 -5.81
C GLN A 49 4.99 -14.64 -7.30
N PHE A 50 3.79 -14.12 -7.61
CA PHE A 50 3.33 -13.93 -8.97
C PHE A 50 4.23 -12.96 -9.76
N LEU A 51 4.62 -11.83 -9.15
CA LEU A 51 5.54 -10.88 -9.78
C LEU A 51 6.92 -11.51 -10.03
N CYS A 52 7.45 -12.27 -9.08
CA CYS A 52 8.74 -12.97 -9.23
C CYS A 52 8.70 -14.02 -10.34
N GLN A 53 7.63 -14.82 -10.41
CA GLN A 53 7.44 -15.82 -11.47
C GLN A 53 7.30 -15.18 -12.86
N ASN A 54 6.76 -13.97 -12.92
CA ASN A 54 6.51 -13.23 -14.15
C ASN A 54 7.42 -12.01 -14.28
N GLN A 55 8.67 -12.09 -13.80
CA GLN A 55 9.59 -10.95 -13.69
C GLN A 55 9.71 -10.13 -14.99
N LYS A 56 9.77 -10.80 -16.15
CA LYS A 56 9.86 -10.14 -17.47
C LYS A 56 8.65 -9.25 -17.79
N SER A 57 7.48 -9.58 -17.25
CA SER A 57 6.21 -8.88 -17.45
C SER A 57 5.81 -8.03 -16.24
N ALA A 58 6.59 -8.03 -15.16
CA ALA A 58 6.22 -7.42 -13.88
C ALA A 58 5.88 -5.94 -14.02
N ALA A 59 6.67 -5.18 -14.80
CA ALA A 59 6.39 -3.77 -15.06
C ALA A 59 5.03 -3.54 -15.76
N GLY A 60 4.66 -4.41 -16.70
CA GLY A 60 3.36 -4.35 -17.38
C GLY A 60 2.21 -4.73 -16.46
N ILE A 61 2.40 -5.77 -15.64
CA ILE A 61 1.43 -6.20 -14.62
C ILE A 61 1.17 -5.07 -13.63
N LEU A 62 2.22 -4.45 -13.08
CA LEU A 62 2.11 -3.34 -12.15
C LEU A 62 1.35 -2.16 -12.79
N ARG A 63 1.64 -1.83 -14.05
CA ARG A 63 0.94 -0.75 -14.77
C ARG A 63 -0.55 -1.06 -14.96
N LEU A 64 -0.91 -2.31 -15.28
CA LEU A 64 -2.32 -2.72 -15.37
C LEU A 64 -3.06 -2.64 -14.02
N LEU A 65 -2.32 -2.82 -12.92
CA LEU A 65 -2.82 -2.66 -11.55
C LEU A 65 -2.80 -1.21 -11.07
N GLY A 66 -2.52 -0.24 -11.95
CA GLY A 66 -2.57 1.18 -11.63
C GLY A 66 -1.28 1.76 -11.03
N ALA A 67 -0.16 1.00 -11.03
CA ALA A 67 1.12 1.56 -10.62
C ALA A 67 1.56 2.67 -11.59
N GLN A 68 2.01 3.79 -11.02
CA GLN A 68 2.43 4.97 -11.76
C GLN A 68 3.90 5.26 -11.52
N THR A 69 4.57 5.84 -12.53
CA THR A 69 5.90 6.39 -12.34
C THR A 69 5.75 7.76 -11.71
N LEU A 70 6.28 7.92 -10.50
CA LEU A 70 6.38 9.23 -9.85
C LEU A 70 7.56 9.99 -10.48
N GLN A 71 7.35 11.27 -10.81
CA GLN A 71 8.37 12.18 -11.33
C GLN A 71 9.01 12.97 -10.20
#